data_AF-A0A1H7UXN7-F1
#
_entry.id   AF-A0A1H7UXN7-F1
#
_cell.length_a   1.000
_cell.length_b   1.000
_cell.length_c   1.000
_cell.angle_alpha   90.00
_cell.angle_beta   90.00
_cell.angle_gamma   90.00
#
_symmetry.space_group_name_H-M   'P 1'
#
loop_
_entity.id
_entity.type
_entity.pdbx_description
1 polymer ?
#
loop_
_entity_poly.entity_id
_entity_poly.type
_entity_poly.pdbx_seq_one_letter_code
_entity_poly.pdbx_strand_id
1 'polypeptide(L)'
;MHCKQSATNKARFKSVIATSDPIKALEEFIETEQSVDFSSEWKEDHYSVKLSRKIERSDRTVSGSFALFRHGESDVWTALTGHGPDFFKRGIKWILRKGQPELSNFYVSSEDLESVLKDTEKRLSSRIFVNKAVVYSHKEEGNISWETRPYRFVFDQSKSSDRYVDKLTFEVRRNRELLFDSFVSRSGVVKFTGGDVNLFFNNLLRAYANTATEKVELFSEKARSRQTGEIKELEIQFNSNPLQDPDNNRDLIDALANLSKSSLTIYHNNPYAHISVLDLVDGSNCDVFVTSSDTISIIPGFRGSMNSLIRISDQIAREFQEGKVVEKYEQKFDSSDFVHADL
;
A
#
# COMPACT_ATOMS: atom_id res chain seq x y z
N MET A 1 26.27 11.08 -39.40
CA MET A 1 25.28 10.00 -39.27
C MET A 1 24.89 9.92 -37.80
N HIS A 2 23.82 10.62 -37.40
CA HIS A 2 23.36 10.65 -36.01
C HIS A 2 22.74 9.30 -35.65
N CYS A 3 23.49 8.47 -34.94
CA CYS A 3 22.96 7.27 -34.31
C CYS A 3 21.99 7.69 -33.22
N LYS A 4 20.69 7.52 -33.47
CA LYS A 4 19.61 7.71 -32.48
C LYS A 4 19.85 6.76 -31.31
N GLN A 5 20.18 7.30 -30.14
CA GLN A 5 20.02 6.58 -28.87
C GLN A 5 18.54 6.23 -28.71
N SER A 6 18.17 4.98 -28.97
CA SER A 6 16.79 4.49 -28.93
C SER A 6 16.73 3.14 -28.22
N ALA A 7 17.04 3.14 -26.93
CA ALA A 7 16.49 2.18 -25.99
C ALA A 7 16.07 2.98 -24.76
N THR A 8 14.79 3.42 -24.72
CA THR A 8 14.22 3.96 -23.49
C THR A 8 14.20 2.82 -22.47
N ASN A 9 15.14 2.82 -21.54
CA ASN A 9 15.23 1.84 -20.46
C ASN A 9 14.05 2.03 -19.50
N LYS A 10 12.89 1.46 -19.85
CA LYS A 10 11.69 1.50 -19.00
C LYS A 10 11.80 0.41 -17.95
N ALA A 11 11.86 0.81 -16.69
CA ALA A 11 11.89 -0.10 -15.55
C ALA A 11 10.57 -0.05 -14.78
N ARG A 12 10.16 -1.19 -14.24
CA ARG A 12 8.95 -1.34 -13.41
C ARG A 12 9.33 -1.88 -12.06
N PHE A 13 8.74 -1.30 -11.03
CA PHE A 13 8.99 -1.60 -9.64
C PHE A 13 7.66 -2.01 -8.98
N LYS A 14 7.70 -3.06 -8.16
CA LYS A 14 6.60 -3.45 -7.29
C LYS A 14 7.14 -3.61 -5.87
N SER A 15 6.71 -2.74 -4.98
CA SER A 15 7.04 -2.83 -3.57
C SER A 15 6.02 -3.70 -2.81
N VAL A 16 6.53 -4.44 -1.84
CA VAL A 16 5.81 -5.32 -0.93
C VAL A 16 6.39 -5.20 0.47
N ILE A 17 5.59 -5.54 1.47
CA ILE A 17 6.02 -5.65 2.86
C ILE A 17 6.23 -7.14 3.15
N ALA A 18 7.35 -7.50 3.76
CA ALA A 18 7.71 -8.88 4.05
C ALA A 18 8.13 -9.05 5.51
N THR A 19 7.43 -9.90 6.27
CA THR A 19 7.78 -10.20 7.67
C THR A 19 8.97 -11.16 7.82
N SER A 20 9.44 -11.71 6.70
CA SER A 20 10.56 -12.64 6.60
C SER A 20 11.26 -12.45 5.25
N ASP A 21 12.29 -13.26 4.99
CA ASP A 21 12.94 -13.29 3.68
C ASP A 21 11.92 -13.66 2.59
N PRO A 22 11.66 -12.77 1.61
CA PRO A 22 10.65 -13.01 0.60
C PRO A 22 10.97 -14.22 -0.28
N ILE A 23 12.23 -14.61 -0.47
CA ILE A 23 12.56 -15.77 -1.31
C ILE A 23 12.12 -17.06 -0.63
N LYS A 24 12.34 -17.20 0.68
CA LYS A 24 11.89 -18.38 1.43
C LYS A 24 10.38 -18.55 1.38
N ALA A 25 9.64 -17.45 1.59
CA ALA A 25 8.18 -17.45 1.48
C ALA A 25 7.67 -17.83 0.08
N LEU A 26 8.43 -17.50 -0.97
CA LEU A 26 8.08 -17.89 -2.34
C LEU A 26 8.44 -19.35 -2.63
N GLU A 27 9.58 -19.83 -2.15
CA GLU A 27 10.06 -21.21 -2.36
C GLU A 27 9.06 -22.23 -1.82
N GLU A 28 8.51 -22.03 -0.62
CA GLU A 28 7.47 -22.90 -0.04
C GLU A 28 6.25 -23.06 -0.96
N PHE A 29 5.81 -21.96 -1.60
CA PHE A 29 4.72 -22.02 -2.57
C PHE A 29 5.16 -22.76 -3.85
N ILE A 30 6.35 -22.45 -4.36
CA ILE A 30 6.85 -22.97 -5.64
C ILE A 30 7.06 -24.48 -5.60
N GLU A 31 7.51 -25.05 -4.47
CA GLU A 31 7.67 -26.49 -4.29
C GLU A 31 6.38 -27.27 -4.58
N THR A 32 5.23 -26.63 -4.39
CA THR A 32 3.90 -27.23 -4.64
C THR A 32 3.32 -26.92 -6.02
N GLU A 33 3.94 -26.04 -6.80
CA GLU A 33 3.39 -25.47 -8.04
C GLU A 33 4.15 -25.94 -9.28
N GLN A 34 3.67 -27.02 -9.90
CA GLN A 34 4.30 -27.63 -11.09
C GLN A 34 4.31 -26.73 -12.33
N SER A 35 3.48 -25.68 -12.37
CA SER A 35 3.39 -24.77 -13.52
C SER A 35 4.46 -23.66 -13.53
N VAL A 36 5.37 -23.67 -12.55
CA VAL A 36 6.37 -22.61 -12.33
C VAL A 36 7.78 -23.19 -12.34
N ASP A 37 8.66 -22.51 -13.06
CA ASP A 37 10.11 -22.63 -12.94
C ASP A 37 10.65 -21.33 -12.33
N PHE A 38 11.33 -21.46 -11.20
CA PHE A 38 11.84 -20.36 -10.40
C PHE A 38 13.24 -20.68 -9.92
N SER A 39 14.14 -19.72 -10.07
CA SER A 39 15.47 -19.77 -9.46
C SER A 39 15.85 -18.39 -8.95
N SER A 40 16.53 -18.38 -7.81
CA SER A 40 17.02 -17.19 -7.13
C SER A 40 18.52 -17.33 -6.87
N GLU A 41 19.24 -16.21 -6.91
CA GLU A 41 20.65 -16.12 -6.54
C GLU A 41 20.86 -14.83 -5.78
N TRP A 42 21.43 -14.89 -4.58
CA TRP A 42 21.83 -13.67 -3.86
C TRP A 42 23.06 -13.06 -4.50
N LYS A 43 22.99 -11.77 -4.82
CA LYS A 43 24.06 -10.96 -5.41
C LYS A 43 24.26 -9.73 -4.56
N GLU A 44 25.35 -9.70 -3.79
CA GLU A 44 25.79 -8.57 -2.95
C GLU A 44 24.70 -8.00 -2.02
N ASP A 45 23.76 -7.23 -2.58
CA ASP A 45 22.67 -6.49 -1.93
C ASP A 45 21.24 -6.86 -2.42
N HIS A 46 21.09 -7.80 -3.35
CA HIS A 46 19.78 -8.19 -3.89
C HIS A 46 19.70 -9.64 -4.34
N TYR A 47 18.47 -10.16 -4.46
CA TYR A 47 18.20 -11.40 -5.15
C TYR A 47 18.04 -11.16 -6.66
N SER A 48 18.77 -11.92 -7.47
CA SER A 48 18.55 -12.07 -8.91
C SER A 48 17.64 -13.26 -9.15
N VAL A 49 16.41 -13.00 -9.58
CA VAL A 49 15.36 -14.02 -9.74
C VAL A 49 15.03 -14.25 -11.22
N LYS A 50 14.97 -15.51 -11.63
CA LYS A 50 14.38 -15.94 -12.90
C LYS A 50 13.05 -16.62 -12.62
N LEU A 51 12.04 -16.26 -13.42
CA LEU A 51 10.69 -16.80 -13.28
C LEU A 51 10.15 -17.15 -14.66
N SER A 52 9.62 -18.36 -14.80
CA SER A 52 8.85 -18.83 -15.94
C SER A 52 7.59 -19.51 -15.43
N ARG A 53 6.45 -19.20 -16.04
CA ARG A 53 5.15 -19.72 -15.60
C ARG A 53 4.28 -20.07 -16.79
N LYS A 54 3.70 -21.26 -16.78
CA LYS A 54 2.65 -21.67 -17.71
C LYS A 54 1.28 -21.17 -17.25
N ILE A 55 0.54 -20.49 -18.13
CA ILE A 55 -0.83 -20.02 -17.84
C ILE A 55 -1.82 -21.10 -18.25
N GLU A 56 -2.45 -21.75 -17.27
CA GLU A 56 -3.41 -22.86 -17.43
C GLU A 56 -4.47 -22.61 -18.51
N ARG A 57 -5.04 -21.40 -18.56
CA ARG A 57 -6.17 -21.09 -19.46
C ARG A 57 -5.80 -20.79 -20.91
N SER A 58 -4.52 -20.64 -21.23
CA SER A 58 -4.11 -20.16 -22.57
C SER A 58 -2.90 -20.88 -23.16
N ASP A 59 -2.43 -21.96 -22.52
CA ASP A 59 -1.19 -22.70 -22.86
C ASP A 59 0.07 -21.81 -23.04
N ARG A 60 -0.03 -20.56 -22.58
CA ARG A 60 0.94 -19.50 -22.83
C ARG A 60 1.90 -19.43 -21.67
N THR A 61 3.20 -19.39 -21.96
CA THR A 61 4.23 -19.18 -20.95
C THR A 61 4.57 -17.71 -20.82
N VAL A 62 4.71 -17.23 -19.58
CA VAL A 62 5.23 -15.91 -19.24
C VAL A 62 6.54 -16.10 -18.51
N SER A 63 7.63 -15.59 -19.07
CA SER A 63 8.97 -15.73 -18.51
C SER A 63 9.75 -14.43 -18.52
N GLY A 64 10.74 -14.33 -17.63
CA GLY A 64 11.59 -13.16 -17.47
C GLY A 64 12.42 -13.22 -16.20
N SER A 65 13.03 -12.09 -15.87
CA SER A 65 13.87 -11.94 -14.68
C SER A 65 13.57 -10.64 -13.95
N PHE A 66 13.87 -10.61 -12.66
CA PHE A 66 13.76 -9.42 -11.83
C PHE A 66 14.79 -9.44 -10.71
N ALA A 67 15.19 -8.25 -10.26
CA ALA A 67 15.92 -8.08 -9.02
C ALA A 67 14.92 -7.89 -7.88
N LEU A 68 15.21 -8.41 -6.70
CA LEU A 68 14.43 -8.20 -5.49
C LEU A 68 15.37 -7.74 -4.37
N PHE A 69 15.20 -6.50 -3.92
CA PHE A 69 16.11 -5.88 -2.95
C PHE A 69 15.32 -5.26 -1.81
N ARG A 70 15.99 -5.16 -0.65
CA ARG A 70 15.46 -4.59 0.58
C ARG A 70 15.81 -3.11 0.67
N HIS A 71 14.92 -2.29 1.21
CA HIS A 71 15.19 -0.88 1.48
C HIS A 71 15.78 -0.69 2.88
N GLY A 72 17.11 -0.62 2.96
CA GLY A 72 17.83 -0.52 4.24
C GLY A 72 17.50 -1.69 5.17
N GLU A 73 17.29 -1.40 6.45
CA GLU A 73 16.89 -2.40 7.46
C GLU A 73 15.38 -2.58 7.61
N SER A 74 14.59 -2.05 6.67
CA SER A 74 13.11 -2.11 6.75
C SER A 74 12.54 -3.40 6.18
N ASP A 75 11.30 -3.72 6.52
CA ASP A 75 10.56 -4.87 5.96
C ASP A 75 10.00 -4.60 4.55
N VAL A 76 10.48 -3.55 3.89
CA VAL A 76 10.03 -3.14 2.57
C VAL A 76 10.97 -3.68 1.50
N TRP A 77 10.43 -4.53 0.63
CA TRP A 77 11.16 -5.11 -0.49
C TRP A 77 10.60 -4.59 -1.81
N THR A 78 11.46 -4.47 -2.82
CA THR A 78 11.05 -4.01 -4.15
C THR A 78 11.56 -4.94 -5.24
N ALA A 79 10.62 -5.48 -6.02
CA ALA A 79 10.91 -6.20 -7.24
C ALA A 79 11.08 -5.23 -8.41
N LEU A 80 12.20 -5.32 -9.13
CA LEU A 80 12.56 -4.49 -10.28
C LEU A 80 12.71 -5.34 -11.55
N THR A 81 12.09 -4.91 -12.65
CA THR A 81 12.29 -5.55 -13.96
C THR A 81 12.31 -4.55 -15.12
N GLY A 82 13.13 -4.86 -16.12
CA GLY A 82 13.07 -4.23 -17.45
C GLY A 82 12.08 -4.91 -18.41
N HIS A 83 11.53 -6.07 -18.04
CA HIS A 83 10.59 -6.82 -18.90
C HIS A 83 9.24 -6.11 -19.03
N GLY A 84 8.50 -6.48 -20.09
CA GLY A 84 7.24 -5.84 -20.48
C GLY A 84 6.09 -5.98 -19.47
N PRO A 85 4.96 -5.26 -19.71
CA PRO A 85 3.80 -5.27 -18.82
C PRO A 85 3.21 -6.65 -18.55
N ASP A 86 3.31 -7.58 -19.51
CA ASP A 86 2.76 -8.92 -19.37
C ASP A 86 3.52 -9.74 -18.33
N PHE A 87 4.86 -9.76 -18.38
CA PHE A 87 5.70 -10.37 -17.33
C PHE A 87 5.50 -9.70 -15.98
N PHE A 88 5.43 -8.36 -15.95
CA PHE A 88 5.20 -7.64 -14.70
C PHE A 88 3.86 -8.01 -14.05
N LYS A 89 2.77 -8.07 -14.83
CA LYS A 89 1.42 -8.37 -14.31
C LYS A 89 1.22 -9.84 -13.97
N ARG A 90 1.68 -10.75 -14.83
CA ARG A 90 1.37 -12.20 -14.74
C ARG A 90 2.50 -13.06 -14.19
N GLY A 91 3.71 -12.52 -14.14
CA GLY A 91 4.87 -13.07 -13.42
C GLY A 91 5.00 -12.40 -12.05
N ILE A 92 5.63 -11.22 -11.98
CA ILE A 92 6.03 -10.58 -10.71
C ILE A 92 4.85 -10.31 -9.76
N LYS A 93 3.84 -9.56 -10.20
CA LYS A 93 2.67 -9.27 -9.33
C LYS A 93 1.93 -10.52 -8.89
N TRP A 94 1.98 -11.57 -9.71
CA TRP A 94 1.34 -12.84 -9.40
C TRP A 94 2.13 -13.61 -8.34
N ILE A 95 3.45 -13.79 -8.52
CA ILE A 95 4.28 -14.58 -7.60
C ILE A 95 4.35 -13.90 -6.23
N LEU A 96 4.49 -12.57 -6.18
CA LEU A 96 4.50 -11.83 -4.90
C LEU A 96 3.19 -11.96 -4.11
N ARG A 97 2.05 -12.14 -4.80
CA ARG A 97 0.76 -12.40 -4.14
C ARG A 97 0.68 -13.83 -3.59
N LYS A 98 1.48 -14.76 -4.11
CA LYS A 98 1.50 -16.16 -3.67
C LYS A 98 2.30 -16.38 -2.40
N GLY A 99 3.28 -15.53 -2.09
CA GLY A 99 4.00 -15.56 -0.81
C GLY A 99 3.21 -15.00 0.38
N GLN A 100 1.87 -15.03 0.34
CA GLN A 100 1.05 -14.71 1.49
C GLN A 100 1.02 -15.93 2.44
N PRO A 101 1.04 -15.73 3.79
CA PRO A 101 0.86 -14.46 4.50
C PRO A 101 2.11 -13.59 4.70
N GLU A 102 3.31 -14.11 4.47
CA GLU A 102 4.59 -13.45 4.79
C GLU A 102 4.77 -12.16 3.99
N LEU A 103 4.24 -12.13 2.77
CA LEU A 103 4.22 -10.98 1.88
C LEU A 103 2.85 -10.31 1.86
N SER A 104 2.84 -9.01 2.06
CA SER A 104 1.68 -8.15 1.85
C SER A 104 1.90 -7.13 0.76
N ASN A 105 0.83 -6.83 0.02
CA ASN A 105 0.89 -5.76 -0.96
C ASN A 105 1.12 -4.45 -0.24
N PHE A 106 2.09 -3.68 -0.73
CA PHE A 106 2.18 -2.28 -0.34
C PHE A 106 1.04 -1.50 -0.97
N TYR A 107 0.32 -0.75 -0.14
CA TYR A 107 -0.70 0.20 -0.54
C TYR A 107 -0.51 1.53 0.16
N VAL A 108 -0.75 2.61 -0.58
CA VAL A 108 -0.67 3.98 -0.09
C VAL A 108 -1.95 4.74 -0.40
N SER A 109 -2.31 5.67 0.47
CA SER A 109 -3.39 6.61 0.24
C SER A 109 -3.04 7.68 -0.80
N SER A 110 -4.01 8.48 -1.22
CA SER A 110 -3.77 9.68 -2.03
C SER A 110 -2.90 10.68 -1.26
N GLU A 111 -3.08 10.82 0.05
CA GLU A 111 -2.26 11.71 0.88
C GLU A 111 -0.80 11.22 0.99
N ASP A 112 -0.60 9.92 1.09
CA ASP A 112 0.72 9.30 1.05
C ASP A 112 1.43 9.56 -0.28
N LEU A 113 0.72 9.41 -1.42
CA LEU A 113 1.27 9.73 -2.74
C LEU A 113 1.68 11.21 -2.85
N GLU A 114 0.84 12.11 -2.33
CA GLU A 114 1.17 13.54 -2.30
C GLU A 114 2.42 13.80 -1.46
N SER A 115 2.53 13.14 -0.31
CA SER A 115 3.68 13.26 0.60
C SER A 115 4.98 12.75 -0.05
N VAL A 116 4.92 11.63 -0.78
CA VAL A 116 6.06 11.11 -1.55
C VAL A 116 6.52 12.12 -2.61
N LEU A 117 5.59 12.72 -3.36
CA LEU A 117 5.94 13.72 -4.36
C LEU A 117 6.48 15.00 -3.73
N LYS A 118 5.91 15.42 -2.59
CA LYS A 118 6.38 16.58 -1.82
C LYS A 118 7.81 16.40 -1.30
N ASP A 119 8.13 15.24 -0.72
CA ASP A 119 9.51 14.94 -0.26
C ASP A 119 10.48 14.89 -1.46
N THR A 120 10.07 14.26 -2.56
CA THR A 120 10.86 14.21 -3.80
C THR A 120 11.15 15.61 -4.35
N GLU A 121 10.14 16.48 -4.43
CA GLU A 121 10.26 17.87 -4.90
C GLU A 121 11.23 18.66 -4.00
N LYS A 122 11.11 18.50 -2.67
CA LYS A 122 11.95 19.17 -1.67
C LYS A 122 13.41 18.74 -1.79
N ARG A 123 13.70 17.44 -1.78
CA ARG A 123 15.08 16.90 -1.85
C ARG A 123 15.79 17.31 -3.14
N LEU A 124 15.06 17.33 -4.24
CA LEU A 124 15.62 17.68 -5.55
C LEU A 124 15.59 19.18 -5.83
N SER A 125 15.02 20.03 -4.96
CA SER A 125 14.82 21.46 -5.26
C SER A 125 14.27 21.66 -6.68
N SER A 126 13.25 20.87 -7.01
CA SER A 126 12.70 20.74 -8.36
C SER A 126 11.22 21.12 -8.39
N ARG A 127 10.56 20.90 -9.52
CA ARG A 127 9.11 21.00 -9.68
C ARG A 127 8.57 19.73 -10.31
N ILE A 128 7.43 19.26 -9.82
CA ILE A 128 6.77 18.06 -10.35
C ILE A 128 5.51 18.45 -11.12
N PHE A 129 5.48 18.07 -12.39
CA PHE A 129 4.35 18.30 -13.30
C PHE A 129 3.70 16.96 -13.63
N VAL A 130 2.42 16.82 -13.31
CA VAL A 130 1.62 15.64 -13.64
C VAL A 130 1.10 15.80 -15.05
N ASN A 131 1.40 14.83 -15.92
CA ASN A 131 0.92 14.76 -17.31
C ASN A 131 -0.32 13.89 -17.46
N LYS A 132 -0.52 12.96 -16.52
CA LYS A 132 -1.70 12.11 -16.47
C LYS A 132 -2.05 11.83 -15.02
N ALA A 133 -3.32 12.03 -14.66
CA ALA A 133 -3.88 11.62 -13.39
C ALA A 133 -5.07 10.69 -13.62
N VAL A 134 -5.16 9.63 -12.83
CA VAL A 134 -6.38 8.84 -12.70
C VAL A 134 -6.90 9.03 -11.29
N VAL A 135 -8.13 9.51 -11.21
CA VAL A 135 -8.79 9.96 -10.01
C VAL A 135 -10.11 9.21 -9.89
N TYR A 136 -10.46 8.74 -8.71
CA TYR A 136 -11.73 8.05 -8.46
C TYR A 136 -12.47 8.73 -7.31
N SER A 137 -13.77 8.43 -7.20
CA SER A 137 -14.51 8.56 -5.94
C SER A 137 -14.97 7.16 -5.52
N HIS A 138 -15.42 7.02 -4.28
CA HIS A 138 -16.00 5.76 -3.81
C HIS A 138 -17.43 5.52 -4.34
N LYS A 139 -18.06 6.53 -4.96
CA LYS A 139 -19.46 6.50 -5.43
C LYS A 139 -19.62 6.54 -6.95
N GLU A 140 -18.64 7.07 -7.67
CA GLU A 140 -18.68 7.33 -9.11
C GLU A 140 -17.50 6.69 -9.85
N GLU A 141 -17.68 6.46 -11.15
CA GLU A 141 -16.62 5.96 -12.02
C GLU A 141 -15.39 6.89 -12.07
N GLY A 142 -14.23 6.28 -12.35
CA GLY A 142 -12.96 7.00 -12.40
C GLY A 142 -12.88 8.02 -13.53
N ASN A 143 -12.29 9.18 -13.24
CA ASN A 143 -11.95 10.22 -14.20
C ASN A 143 -10.46 10.15 -14.56
N ILE A 144 -10.16 10.24 -15.86
CA ILE A 144 -8.78 10.34 -16.36
C ILE A 144 -8.55 11.75 -16.89
N SER A 145 -7.64 12.48 -16.23
CA SER A 145 -7.17 13.77 -16.72
C SER A 145 -5.81 13.62 -17.41
N TRP A 146 -5.66 14.31 -18.54
CA TRP A 146 -4.43 14.39 -19.34
C TRP A 146 -3.85 15.81 -19.36
N GLU A 147 -4.38 16.70 -18.52
CA GLU A 147 -3.92 18.08 -18.42
C GLU A 147 -2.60 18.15 -17.64
N THR A 148 -1.57 18.74 -18.27
CA THR A 148 -0.28 18.96 -17.59
C THR A 148 -0.37 20.10 -16.59
N ARG A 149 -0.17 19.79 -15.31
CA ARG A 149 -0.24 20.78 -14.22
C ARG A 149 0.62 20.38 -13.02
N PRO A 150 0.99 21.31 -12.12
CA PRO A 150 1.72 20.98 -10.89
C PRO A 150 0.97 19.93 -10.08
N TYR A 151 1.69 18.98 -9.47
CA TYR A 151 1.04 17.87 -8.75
C TYR A 151 0.10 18.36 -7.64
N ARG A 152 0.48 19.41 -6.90
CA ARG A 152 -0.34 19.98 -5.81
C ARG A 152 -1.75 20.34 -6.28
N PHE A 153 -1.87 20.97 -7.44
CA PHE A 153 -3.18 21.32 -8.01
C PHE A 153 -4.05 20.08 -8.29
N VAL A 154 -3.44 18.96 -8.71
CA VAL A 154 -4.16 17.70 -8.92
C VAL A 154 -4.74 17.19 -7.60
N PHE A 155 -3.94 17.17 -6.53
CA PHE A 155 -4.38 16.71 -5.22
C PHE A 155 -5.39 17.64 -4.58
N ASP A 156 -5.18 18.96 -4.64
CA ASP A 156 -6.12 19.95 -4.11
C ASP A 156 -7.49 19.85 -4.78
N GLN A 157 -7.51 19.72 -6.12
CA GLN A 157 -8.75 19.52 -6.88
C GLN A 157 -9.44 18.19 -6.55
N SER A 158 -8.67 17.11 -6.39
CA SER A 158 -9.22 15.81 -5.99
C SER A 158 -9.88 15.91 -4.61
N LYS A 159 -9.19 16.49 -3.62
CA LYS A 159 -9.71 16.69 -2.25
C LYS A 159 -10.97 17.55 -2.24
N SER A 160 -11.00 18.66 -3.00
CA SER A 160 -12.17 19.55 -3.06
C SER A 160 -13.40 18.92 -3.70
N SER A 161 -13.23 17.78 -4.38
CA SER A 161 -14.29 17.09 -5.13
C SER A 161 -14.63 15.72 -4.53
N ASP A 162 -14.27 15.47 -3.27
CA ASP A 162 -14.43 14.18 -2.57
C ASP A 162 -13.90 12.98 -3.38
N ARG A 163 -12.70 13.17 -3.95
CA ARG A 163 -12.03 12.23 -4.84
C ARG A 163 -10.60 12.00 -4.38
N TYR A 164 -10.06 10.85 -4.77
CA TYR A 164 -8.69 10.45 -4.46
C TYR A 164 -7.87 10.17 -5.73
N VAL A 165 -6.57 10.40 -5.67
CA VAL A 165 -5.63 10.11 -6.76
C VAL A 165 -5.17 8.66 -6.68
N ASP A 166 -5.52 7.84 -7.68
CA ASP A 166 -5.09 6.42 -7.74
C ASP A 166 -3.69 6.25 -8.36
N LYS A 167 -3.41 6.96 -9.45
CA LYS A 167 -2.14 6.86 -10.16
C LYS A 167 -1.82 8.09 -10.97
N LEU A 168 -0.52 8.36 -11.09
CA LEU A 168 0.02 9.53 -11.78
C LEU A 168 1.11 9.12 -12.76
N THR A 169 1.19 9.83 -13.90
CA THR A 169 2.40 9.95 -14.72
C THR A 169 2.86 11.39 -14.64
N PHE A 170 4.14 11.61 -14.36
CA PHE A 170 4.67 12.93 -14.06
C PHE A 170 6.13 13.08 -14.44
N GLU A 171 6.53 14.33 -14.62
CA GLU A 171 7.90 14.74 -14.87
C GLU A 171 8.43 15.57 -13.71
N VAL A 172 9.69 15.32 -13.36
CA VAL A 172 10.44 16.13 -12.39
C VAL A 172 11.41 17.02 -13.14
N ARG A 173 11.29 18.33 -12.97
CA ARG A 173 12.08 19.33 -13.70
C ARG A 173 12.79 20.30 -12.77
N ARG A 174 14.02 20.71 -13.10
CA ARG A 174 14.75 21.79 -12.42
C ARG A 174 15.19 22.81 -13.47
N ASN A 175 14.80 24.08 -13.33
CA ASN A 175 15.15 25.14 -14.30
C ASN A 175 14.83 24.78 -15.77
N ARG A 176 13.69 24.10 -16.01
CA ARG A 176 13.24 23.54 -17.31
C ARG A 176 13.96 22.28 -17.80
N GLU A 177 15.06 21.87 -17.17
CA GLU A 177 15.71 20.59 -17.44
C GLU A 177 14.88 19.43 -16.87
N LEU A 178 14.66 18.39 -17.67
CA LEU A 178 14.01 17.15 -17.22
C LEU A 178 15.02 16.33 -16.41
N LEU A 179 14.76 16.15 -15.13
CA LEU A 179 15.54 15.24 -14.28
C LEU A 179 15.12 13.79 -14.55
N PHE A 180 13.82 13.48 -14.43
CA PHE A 180 13.27 12.18 -14.81
C PHE A 180 11.75 12.22 -15.04
N ASP A 181 11.24 11.21 -15.76
CA ASP A 181 9.83 10.92 -15.98
C ASP A 181 9.45 9.59 -15.30
N SER A 182 8.33 9.59 -14.60
CA SER A 182 7.91 8.47 -13.76
C SER A 182 6.40 8.27 -13.72
N PHE A 183 6.02 7.08 -13.23
CA PHE A 183 4.68 6.71 -12.86
C PHE A 183 4.67 6.21 -11.43
N VAL A 184 3.65 6.59 -10.65
CA VAL A 184 3.38 6.05 -9.31
C VAL A 184 1.91 5.69 -9.17
N SER A 185 1.57 4.71 -8.33
CA SER A 185 0.19 4.34 -8.02
C SER A 185 0.01 3.99 -6.55
N ARG A 186 -1.23 4.00 -6.08
CA ARG A 186 -1.60 3.52 -4.74
C ARG A 186 -1.24 2.05 -4.51
N SER A 187 -1.16 1.25 -5.58
CA SER A 187 -0.94 -0.20 -5.50
C SER A 187 0.52 -0.67 -5.30
N GLY A 188 1.43 0.18 -4.85
CA GLY A 188 2.83 -0.19 -4.68
C GLY A 188 3.63 -0.28 -5.98
N VAL A 189 3.12 0.28 -7.10
CA VAL A 189 3.77 0.21 -8.41
C VAL A 189 4.38 1.57 -8.78
N VAL A 190 5.68 1.56 -9.06
CA VAL A 190 6.44 2.69 -9.59
C VAL A 190 7.03 2.31 -10.94
N LYS A 191 7.17 3.26 -11.87
CA LYS A 191 7.89 3.04 -13.15
C LYS A 191 8.84 4.18 -13.41
N PHE A 192 10.02 3.83 -13.89
CA PHE A 192 10.97 4.79 -14.47
C PHE A 192 10.81 4.78 -15.99
N THR A 193 10.56 5.93 -16.59
CA THR A 193 10.29 6.05 -18.03
C THR A 193 11.47 6.65 -18.78
N GLY A 194 12.24 7.54 -18.14
CA GLY A 194 13.45 8.17 -18.70
C GLY A 194 14.06 9.22 -17.78
N GLY A 195 15.28 9.67 -18.10
CA GLY A 195 16.05 10.67 -17.34
C GLY A 195 17.20 10.06 -16.52
N ASP A 196 17.55 10.70 -15.41
CA ASP A 196 18.59 10.25 -14.48
C ASP A 196 18.03 9.19 -13.52
N VAL A 197 18.54 7.96 -13.68
CA VAL A 197 18.16 6.81 -12.87
C VAL A 197 18.60 6.94 -11.41
N ASN A 198 19.75 7.55 -11.12
CA ASN A 198 20.24 7.72 -9.76
C ASN A 198 19.36 8.71 -9.00
N LEU A 199 18.90 9.78 -9.64
CA LEU A 199 17.95 10.71 -9.03
C LEU A 199 16.61 10.03 -8.75
N PHE A 200 16.12 9.19 -9.67
CA PHE A 200 14.90 8.40 -9.45
C PHE A 200 15.03 7.45 -8.25
N PHE A 201 16.10 6.65 -8.19
CA PHE A 201 16.30 5.66 -7.11
C PHE A 201 16.51 6.33 -5.75
N ASN A 202 17.41 7.31 -5.69
CA ASN A 202 17.83 7.90 -4.41
C ASN A 202 16.81 8.86 -3.80
N ASN A 203 15.84 9.35 -4.60
CA ASN A 203 14.85 10.32 -4.14
C ASN A 203 13.44 9.76 -4.19
N LEU A 204 12.90 9.47 -5.38
CA LEU A 204 11.50 9.05 -5.52
C LEU A 204 11.28 7.66 -4.93
N LEU A 205 12.06 6.66 -5.34
CA LEU A 205 11.86 5.30 -4.87
C LEU A 205 12.13 5.19 -3.36
N ARG A 206 13.14 5.92 -2.87
CA ARG A 206 13.43 6.02 -1.44
C ARG A 206 12.30 6.68 -0.65
N ALA A 207 11.76 7.81 -1.11
CA ALA A 207 10.62 8.46 -0.45
C ALA A 207 9.40 7.53 -0.40
N TYR A 208 9.15 6.81 -1.49
CA TYR A 208 8.07 5.81 -1.57
C TYR A 208 8.28 4.63 -0.59
N ALA A 209 9.51 4.14 -0.46
CA ALA A 209 9.85 3.09 0.49
C ALA A 209 9.74 3.57 1.94
N ASN A 210 10.16 4.80 2.26
CA ASN A 210 10.03 5.37 3.60
C ASN A 210 8.57 5.41 4.06
N THR A 211 7.63 5.81 3.20
CA THR A 211 6.19 5.76 3.51
C THR A 211 5.71 4.34 3.81
N ALA A 212 6.26 3.33 3.14
CA ALA A 212 5.98 1.93 3.47
C ALA A 212 6.56 1.53 4.83
N THR A 213 7.77 1.99 5.15
CA THR A 213 8.42 1.74 6.45
C THR A 213 7.64 2.35 7.61
N GLU A 214 7.22 3.61 7.50
CA GLU A 214 6.37 4.28 8.50
C GLU A 214 5.08 3.49 8.75
N LYS A 215 4.49 2.93 7.69
CA LYS A 215 3.32 2.07 7.80
C LYS A 215 3.65 0.74 8.50
N VAL A 216 4.75 0.08 8.14
CA VAL A 216 5.20 -1.14 8.84
C VAL A 216 5.33 -0.87 10.34
N GLU A 217 6.00 0.22 10.72
CA GLU A 217 6.22 0.60 12.11
C GLU A 217 4.89 0.83 12.85
N LEU A 218 3.94 1.53 12.22
CA LEU A 218 2.62 1.78 12.80
C LEU A 218 1.82 0.50 13.09
N PHE A 219 1.93 -0.52 12.25
CA PHE A 219 1.18 -1.77 12.40
C PHE A 219 1.96 -2.87 13.14
N SER A 220 3.23 -2.63 13.44
CA SER A 220 4.10 -3.58 14.15
C SER A 220 3.68 -3.70 15.61
N GLU A 221 3.76 -4.93 16.14
CA GLU A 221 3.51 -5.24 17.56
C GLU A 221 2.15 -4.78 18.11
N LYS A 222 1.13 -4.75 17.25
CA LYS A 222 -0.25 -4.37 17.64
C LYS A 222 -1.11 -5.54 18.13
N ALA A 223 -0.66 -6.78 17.93
CA ALA A 223 -1.35 -7.95 18.47
C ALA A 223 -1.53 -7.84 19.98
N ARG A 224 -2.69 -8.27 20.48
CA ARG A 224 -2.97 -8.26 21.92
C ARG A 224 -1.92 -9.07 22.67
N SER A 225 -1.34 -8.47 23.71
CA SER A 225 -0.32 -9.13 24.53
C SER A 225 -0.88 -10.38 25.20
N ARG A 226 -0.21 -11.53 25.01
CA ARG A 226 -0.58 -12.78 25.68
C ARG A 226 -0.26 -12.78 27.18
N GLN A 227 0.69 -11.94 27.61
CA GLN A 227 1.14 -11.89 29.00
C GLN A 227 0.30 -10.90 29.81
N THR A 228 0.06 -9.71 29.26
CA THR A 228 -0.60 -8.60 29.97
C THR A 228 -2.05 -8.41 29.57
N GLY A 229 -2.47 -8.94 28.41
CA GLY A 229 -3.79 -8.65 27.83
C GLY A 229 -3.90 -7.27 27.21
N GLU A 230 -2.83 -6.46 27.26
CA GLU A 230 -2.77 -5.10 26.72
C GLU A 230 -3.08 -5.07 25.22
N ILE A 231 -3.83 -4.05 24.82
CA ILE A 231 -4.33 -3.83 23.47
C ILE A 231 -3.77 -2.51 22.99
N LYS A 232 -3.14 -2.50 21.81
CA LYS A 232 -2.77 -1.28 21.11
C LYS A 232 -3.76 -1.05 19.99
N GLU A 233 -4.80 -0.28 20.28
CA GLU A 233 -5.87 0.03 19.34
C GLU A 233 -5.38 0.97 18.23
N LEU A 234 -5.84 0.73 17.01
CA LEU A 234 -5.60 1.60 15.86
C LEU A 234 -6.89 2.34 15.53
N GLU A 235 -6.78 3.61 15.13
CA GLU A 235 -7.90 4.41 14.63
C GLU A 235 -7.65 4.80 13.18
N ILE A 236 -8.69 4.72 12.36
CA ILE A 236 -8.77 5.35 11.04
C ILE A 236 -9.58 6.62 11.23
N GLN A 237 -8.91 7.77 11.09
CA GLN A 237 -9.51 9.09 11.23
C GLN A 237 -9.80 9.68 9.85
N PHE A 238 -11.06 10.07 9.63
CA PHE A 238 -11.52 10.66 8.38
C PHE A 238 -11.51 12.19 8.48
N ASN A 239 -11.23 12.85 7.35
CA ASN A 239 -11.32 14.31 7.25
C ASN A 239 -12.78 14.81 7.11
N SER A 240 -13.73 13.89 7.02
CA SER A 240 -15.18 14.12 6.89
C SER A 240 -15.91 13.25 7.91
N ASN A 241 -17.25 13.34 7.95
CA ASN A 241 -18.09 12.51 8.80
C ASN A 241 -18.79 11.38 8.00
N PRO A 242 -18.05 10.42 7.40
CA PRO A 242 -18.66 9.41 6.53
C PRO A 242 -19.59 8.46 7.28
N LEU A 243 -19.56 8.43 8.62
CA LEU A 243 -20.37 7.56 9.46
C LEU A 243 -21.48 8.34 10.20
N GLN A 244 -21.77 9.57 9.78
CA GLN A 244 -22.88 10.35 10.34
C GLN A 244 -24.25 9.72 10.07
N ASP A 245 -24.41 9.10 8.90
CA ASP A 245 -25.61 8.35 8.54
C ASP A 245 -25.43 6.87 8.93
N PRO A 246 -26.27 6.31 9.80
CA PRO A 246 -26.21 4.89 10.16
C PRO A 246 -26.29 3.94 8.97
N ASP A 247 -26.89 4.32 7.84
CA ASP A 247 -26.92 3.49 6.64
C ASP A 247 -25.51 3.31 6.04
N ASN A 248 -24.59 4.25 6.26
CA ASN A 248 -23.19 4.15 5.80
C ASN A 248 -22.39 3.07 6.57
N ASN A 249 -22.92 2.57 7.70
CA ASN A 249 -22.36 1.38 8.35
C ASN A 249 -22.45 0.15 7.42
N ARG A 250 -23.43 0.09 6.52
CA ARG A 250 -23.55 -1.00 5.54
C ARG A 250 -22.45 -0.90 4.49
N ASP A 251 -22.12 0.30 4.02
CA ASP A 251 -21.02 0.50 3.07
C ASP A 251 -19.68 0.04 3.67
N LEU A 252 -19.44 0.31 4.96
CA LEU A 252 -18.27 -0.20 5.68
C LEU A 252 -18.27 -1.73 5.77
N ILE A 253 -19.42 -2.34 6.10
CA ILE A 253 -19.57 -3.80 6.16
C ILE A 253 -19.29 -4.43 4.80
N ASP A 254 -19.84 -3.86 3.72
CA ASP A 254 -19.66 -4.34 2.35
C ASP A 254 -18.20 -4.19 1.90
N ALA A 255 -17.54 -3.08 2.26
CA ALA A 255 -16.11 -2.89 2.02
C ALA A 255 -15.27 -4.00 2.68
N LEU A 256 -15.55 -4.32 3.94
CA LEU A 256 -14.89 -5.41 4.67
C LEU A 256 -15.26 -6.79 4.12
N ALA A 257 -16.49 -6.99 3.64
CA ALA A 257 -16.95 -8.27 3.09
C ALA A 257 -16.23 -8.61 1.78
N ASN A 258 -15.77 -7.58 1.06
CA ASN A 258 -14.96 -7.71 -0.14
C ASN A 258 -13.46 -7.98 0.14
N LEU A 259 -13.05 -8.05 1.41
CA LEU A 259 -11.69 -8.48 1.76
C LEU A 259 -11.48 -9.93 1.29
N SER A 260 -10.46 -10.15 0.48
CA SER A 260 -10.17 -11.48 -0.07
C SER A 260 -9.79 -12.46 1.05
N LYS A 261 -10.39 -13.65 1.04
CA LYS A 261 -10.14 -14.72 2.03
C LYS A 261 -10.35 -14.24 3.47
N SER A 262 -11.49 -13.61 3.75
CA SER A 262 -11.90 -13.27 5.11
C SER A 262 -13.26 -13.90 5.45
N SER A 263 -13.57 -13.89 6.74
CA SER A 263 -14.91 -14.13 7.28
C SER A 263 -15.29 -12.97 8.18
N LEU A 264 -16.56 -12.56 8.14
CA LEU A 264 -17.08 -11.49 8.98
C LEU A 264 -18.16 -12.01 9.93
N THR A 265 -18.18 -11.49 11.14
CA THR A 265 -19.29 -11.64 12.09
C THR A 265 -19.76 -10.24 12.49
N ILE A 266 -21.02 -9.92 12.21
CA ILE A 266 -21.60 -8.62 12.56
C ILE A 266 -22.39 -8.80 13.86
N TYR A 267 -21.98 -8.11 14.93
CA TYR A 267 -22.70 -8.15 16.20
C TYR A 267 -23.89 -7.18 16.20
N HIS A 268 -23.66 -5.95 15.73
CA HIS A 268 -24.69 -4.94 15.50
C HIS A 268 -24.20 -3.91 14.46
N ASN A 269 -25.13 -3.18 13.84
CA ASN A 269 -24.85 -2.16 12.81
C ASN A 269 -25.71 -0.89 12.92
N ASN A 270 -26.46 -0.72 14.02
CA ASN A 270 -27.31 0.43 14.28
C ASN A 270 -27.45 0.65 15.81
N PRO A 271 -27.17 1.86 16.35
CA PRO A 271 -26.65 3.05 15.66
C PRO A 271 -25.16 2.97 15.30
N TYR A 272 -24.41 2.06 15.93
CA TYR A 272 -22.99 1.83 15.68
C TYR A 272 -22.74 0.45 15.06
N ALA A 273 -21.62 0.30 14.35
CA ALA A 273 -21.16 -1.00 13.87
C ALA A 273 -20.13 -1.64 14.79
N HIS A 274 -20.29 -2.94 15.03
CA HIS A 274 -19.28 -3.81 15.65
C HIS A 274 -19.16 -5.08 14.82
N ILE A 275 -17.98 -5.25 14.22
CA ILE A 275 -17.72 -6.28 13.20
C ILE A 275 -16.45 -7.02 13.61
N SER A 276 -16.53 -8.34 13.80
CA SER A 276 -15.33 -9.18 13.94
C SER A 276 -14.87 -9.63 12.56
N VAL A 277 -13.59 -9.42 12.27
CA VAL A 277 -12.93 -9.81 11.01
C VAL A 277 -11.96 -10.96 11.30
N LEU A 278 -12.15 -12.09 10.63
CA LEU A 278 -11.19 -13.19 10.59
C LEU A 278 -10.51 -13.21 9.23
N ASP A 279 -9.20 -13.03 9.20
CA ASP A 279 -8.38 -13.16 8.01
C ASP A 279 -7.96 -14.64 7.84
N LEU A 280 -8.46 -15.28 6.80
CA LEU A 280 -8.20 -16.71 6.52
C LEU A 280 -6.84 -16.92 5.84
N VAL A 281 -6.07 -15.87 5.56
CA VAL A 281 -4.71 -15.99 5.01
C VAL A 281 -3.74 -16.51 6.07
N ASP A 282 -3.81 -16.01 7.30
CA ASP A 282 -2.94 -16.40 8.43
C ASP A 282 -3.71 -16.74 9.73
N GLY A 283 -5.04 -16.67 9.71
CA GLY A 283 -5.87 -16.90 10.90
C GLY A 283 -5.84 -15.74 11.90
N SER A 284 -5.39 -14.55 11.48
CA SER A 284 -5.45 -13.33 12.28
C SER A 284 -6.89 -12.87 12.46
N ASN A 285 -7.14 -12.16 13.56
CA ASN A 285 -8.44 -11.53 13.79
C ASN A 285 -8.29 -10.14 14.42
N CYS A 286 -9.31 -9.33 14.20
CA CYS A 286 -9.51 -8.05 14.87
C CYS A 286 -11.00 -7.72 14.90
N ASP A 287 -11.38 -6.84 15.82
CA ASP A 287 -12.70 -6.24 15.83
C ASP A 287 -12.63 -4.82 15.25
N VAL A 288 -13.62 -4.45 14.47
CA VAL A 288 -13.78 -3.14 13.85
C VAL A 288 -15.01 -2.46 14.44
N PHE A 289 -14.83 -1.26 15.00
CA PHE A 289 -15.88 -0.48 15.63
C PHE A 289 -16.03 0.88 14.96
N VAL A 290 -17.28 1.32 14.83
CA VAL A 290 -17.59 2.74 14.56
C VAL A 290 -17.68 3.45 15.90
N THR A 291 -16.70 4.29 16.21
CA THR A 291 -16.57 4.96 17.51
C THR A 291 -17.07 6.39 17.48
N SER A 292 -17.05 7.04 16.32
CA SER A 292 -17.64 8.36 16.07
C SER A 292 -18.08 8.48 14.61
N SER A 293 -18.62 9.64 14.21
CA SER A 293 -19.00 9.91 12.82
C SER A 293 -17.82 9.99 11.85
N ASP A 294 -16.60 10.17 12.37
CA ASP A 294 -15.35 10.37 11.62
C ASP A 294 -14.24 9.37 11.99
N THR A 295 -14.50 8.38 12.85
CA THR A 295 -13.48 7.45 13.32
C THR A 295 -13.94 6.00 13.31
N ILE A 296 -13.07 5.13 12.80
CA ILE A 296 -13.18 3.68 12.93
C ILE A 296 -12.04 3.17 13.78
N SER A 297 -12.35 2.37 14.79
CA SER A 297 -11.37 1.68 15.60
C SER A 297 -11.13 0.26 15.09
N ILE A 298 -9.87 -0.16 15.03
CA ILE A 298 -9.44 -1.53 14.78
C ILE A 298 -8.77 -2.04 16.05
N ILE A 299 -9.37 -3.05 16.67
CA ILE A 299 -8.92 -3.68 17.89
C ILE A 299 -8.29 -5.03 17.55
N PRO A 300 -6.97 -5.17 17.55
CA PRO A 300 -6.32 -6.43 17.22
C PRO A 300 -6.61 -7.50 18.27
N GLY A 301 -6.83 -8.74 17.83
CA GLY A 301 -6.87 -9.89 18.72
C GLY A 301 -5.49 -10.45 19.05
N PHE A 302 -5.44 -11.57 19.76
CA PHE A 302 -4.19 -12.26 20.14
C PHE A 302 -3.40 -12.84 18.97
N ARG A 303 -4.00 -12.89 17.79
CA ARG A 303 -3.38 -13.34 16.54
C ARG A 303 -3.35 -12.25 15.48
N GLY A 304 -3.61 -10.97 15.81
CA GLY A 304 -3.63 -9.87 14.84
C GLY A 304 -2.24 -9.63 14.23
N SER A 305 -1.91 -10.28 13.12
CA SER A 305 -0.63 -10.06 12.43
C SER A 305 -0.59 -8.67 11.80
N MET A 306 0.60 -8.06 11.74
CA MET A 306 0.83 -6.78 11.07
C MET A 306 0.28 -6.78 9.64
N ASN A 307 0.60 -7.83 8.89
CA ASN A 307 0.18 -7.99 7.50
C ASN A 307 -1.35 -8.09 7.36
N SER A 308 -2.04 -8.73 8.29
CA SER A 308 -3.51 -8.78 8.30
C SER A 308 -4.14 -7.42 8.59
N LEU A 309 -3.63 -6.71 9.61
CA LEU A 309 -4.12 -5.37 9.95
C LEU A 309 -3.92 -4.37 8.81
N ILE A 310 -2.78 -4.44 8.11
CA ILE A 310 -2.53 -3.65 6.90
C ILE A 310 -3.56 -3.98 5.81
N ARG A 311 -3.82 -5.28 5.53
CA ARG A 311 -4.82 -5.68 4.53
C ARG A 311 -6.21 -5.14 4.84
N ILE A 312 -6.63 -5.20 6.11
CA ILE A 312 -7.93 -4.71 6.58
C ILE A 312 -8.02 -3.20 6.44
N SER A 313 -7.03 -2.47 6.96
CA SER A 313 -6.98 -0.99 6.85
C SER A 313 -6.97 -0.54 5.39
N ASP A 314 -6.17 -1.19 4.53
CA ASP A 314 -6.12 -0.88 3.11
C ASP A 314 -7.44 -1.18 2.40
N GLN A 315 -8.16 -2.21 2.84
CA GLN A 315 -9.46 -2.57 2.26
C GLN A 315 -10.50 -1.49 2.57
N ILE A 316 -10.52 -0.99 3.81
CA ILE A 316 -11.37 0.15 4.20
C ILE A 316 -11.01 1.38 3.35
N ALA A 317 -9.72 1.70 3.20
CA ALA A 317 -9.26 2.82 2.38
C ALA A 317 -9.51 2.66 0.87
N ARG A 318 -9.73 1.44 0.38
CA ARG A 318 -10.04 1.14 -1.03
C ARG A 318 -11.53 1.28 -1.32
N GLU A 319 -12.36 0.63 -0.52
CA GLU A 319 -13.76 0.41 -0.86
C GLU A 319 -14.73 1.29 -0.06
N PHE A 320 -14.31 1.88 1.07
CA PHE A 320 -15.16 2.75 1.88
C PHE A 320 -14.77 4.23 1.79
N GLN A 321 -13.69 4.64 2.47
CA GLN A 321 -13.21 6.03 2.54
C GLN A 321 -11.72 6.03 2.89
N GLU A 322 -10.94 6.94 2.31
CA GLU A 322 -9.57 7.19 2.79
C GLU A 322 -9.58 7.92 4.14
N GLY A 323 -8.81 7.40 5.08
CA GLY A 323 -8.54 8.04 6.37
C GLY A 323 -7.10 7.81 6.81
N LYS A 324 -6.65 8.62 7.76
CA LYS A 324 -5.32 8.51 8.36
C LYS A 324 -5.36 7.45 9.46
N VAL A 325 -4.47 6.47 9.38
CA VAL A 325 -4.31 5.48 10.44
C VAL A 325 -3.40 6.06 11.52
N VAL A 326 -3.82 5.97 12.77
CA VAL A 326 -3.04 6.36 13.95
C VAL A 326 -3.17 5.30 15.04
N GLU A 327 -2.24 5.29 15.99
CA GLU A 327 -2.45 4.58 17.24
C GLU A 327 -3.35 5.42 18.14
N LYS A 328 -4.35 4.79 18.75
CA LYS A 328 -5.25 5.48 19.67
C LYS A 328 -4.47 5.97 20.87
N TYR A 329 -4.65 7.24 21.21
CA TYR A 329 -4.08 7.78 22.43
C TYR A 329 -4.85 7.25 23.64
N GLU A 330 -4.22 6.38 24.43
CA GLU A 330 -4.73 6.07 25.76
C GLU A 330 -4.44 7.24 26.69
N GLN A 331 -5.51 7.91 27.12
CA GLN A 331 -5.44 8.88 28.19
C GLN A 331 -5.13 8.10 29.48
N LYS A 332 -3.90 8.20 29.98
CA LYS A 332 -3.52 7.61 31.25
C LYS A 332 -4.17 8.43 32.36
N PHE A 333 -5.26 7.91 32.90
CA PHE A 333 -5.84 8.46 34.11
C PHE A 333 -5.01 8.04 35.31
N ASP A 334 -4.57 9.00 36.11
CA ASP A 334 -4.02 8.73 37.43
C ASP A 334 -5.18 8.62 38.42
N SER A 335 -5.00 7.82 39.48
CA SER A 335 -5.86 7.84 40.66
C SER A 335 -6.16 9.25 41.18
N SER A 336 -5.21 10.20 41.07
CA SER A 336 -5.43 11.60 41.44
C SER A 336 -6.49 12.31 40.60
N ASP A 337 -6.74 11.87 39.36
CA ASP A 337 -7.74 12.47 38.47
C ASP A 337 -9.17 12.18 38.95
N PHE A 338 -9.35 11.21 39.85
CA PHE A 338 -10.64 10.81 40.42
C PHE A 338 -10.84 11.25 41.88
N VAL A 339 -9.83 11.84 42.52
CA VAL A 339 -9.86 12.18 43.97
C VAL A 339 -10.36 13.61 44.25
N HIS A 340 -10.67 14.41 43.22
CA HIS A 340 -11.36 15.68 43.40
C HIS A 340 -12.88 15.52 43.38
N ALA A 341 -13.42 14.92 44.44
CA ALA A 341 -14.79 15.17 44.86
C ALA A 341 -14.71 15.96 46.17
N ASP A 342 -15.12 17.22 46.11
CA ASP A 342 -15.11 18.17 47.22
C ASP A 342 -15.68 17.55 48.51
N LEU A 343 -14.87 17.60 49.58
CA LEU A 343 -15.30 17.42 50.97
C LEU A 343 -15.80 18.75 51.55
#